data_AF-A0A327ZIZ4-F1
#
_entry.id   AF-A0A327ZIZ4-F1
#
_cell.length_a   1.000
_cell.length_b   1.000
_cell.length_c   1.000
_cell.angle_alpha   90.00
_cell.angle_beta   90.00
_cell.angle_gamma   90.00
#
_symmetry.space_group_name_H-M   'P 1'
#
loop_
_entity.id
_entity.type
_entity.pdbx_description
1 polymer ?
#
loop_
_entity_poly.entity_id
_entity_poly.type
_entity_poly.pdbx_seq_one_letter_code
_entity_poly.pdbx_strand_id
1 'polypeptide(L)'
;MGWMLVAAVVVSAALFGGWVIAKGRQPAPPAPFEVDELLADADAVRAAAGRAVVAADEARDRAESAEQASSEAEQRYLASQWETRAEPEDEANRLVQKAALDAYQRGDLSVTQLNNIWEQSGAPEWEPKNVDAAREEYDRALAETAQVRHEAHVAEVAAEVLAEETRIVEHDVRMARQEARPGLEGLLRAGD
;
A
#
# COMPACT_ATOMS: atom_id res chain seq x y z
N MET A 1 -11.55 -10.99 8.32
CA MET A 1 -11.30 -12.05 7.31
C MET A 1 -12.33 -12.09 6.16
N GLY A 2 -13.52 -11.46 6.24
CA GLY A 2 -14.52 -11.49 5.16
C GLY A 2 -14.25 -10.58 3.94
N TRP A 3 -13.37 -9.58 4.07
CA TRP A 3 -13.16 -8.55 3.04
C TRP A 3 -12.07 -8.90 2.01
N MET A 4 -11.05 -9.69 2.39
CA MET A 4 -10.04 -10.21 1.44
C MET A 4 -10.65 -11.13 0.38
N LEU A 5 -11.74 -11.83 0.71
CA LEU A 5 -12.47 -12.66 -0.25
C LEU A 5 -13.19 -11.84 -1.32
N VAL A 6 -13.67 -10.64 -0.99
CA VAL A 6 -14.35 -9.76 -1.95
C VAL A 6 -13.36 -9.19 -2.95
N ALA A 7 -12.19 -8.73 -2.48
CA ALA A 7 -11.12 -8.23 -3.34
C ALA A 7 -10.56 -9.32 -4.27
N ALA A 8 -10.34 -10.53 -3.74
CA ALA A 8 -9.87 -11.67 -4.55
C ALA A 8 -10.89 -12.10 -5.62
N VAL A 9 -12.20 -12.03 -5.33
CA VAL A 9 -13.26 -12.37 -6.29
C VAL A 9 -13.38 -11.31 -7.41
N VAL A 10 -13.21 -10.02 -7.10
CA VAL A 10 -13.25 -8.96 -8.13
C VAL A 10 -12.03 -9.03 -9.05
N VAL A 11 -10.83 -9.27 -8.50
CA VAL A 11 -9.60 -9.44 -9.28
C VAL A 11 -9.65 -10.72 -10.11
N SER A 12 -10.20 -11.81 -9.57
CA SER A 12 -10.37 -13.07 -10.32
C SER A 12 -11.40 -12.95 -11.43
N ALA A 13 -12.50 -12.20 -11.21
CA ALA A 13 -13.50 -11.96 -12.25
C ALA A 13 -12.96 -11.08 -13.39
N ALA A 14 -12.11 -10.09 -13.08
CA ALA A 14 -11.44 -9.26 -14.09
C ALA A 14 -10.39 -10.07 -14.90
N LEU A 15 -9.59 -10.90 -14.23
CA LEU A 15 -8.55 -11.71 -14.90
C LEU A 15 -9.10 -12.87 -15.74
N PHE A 16 -10.24 -13.46 -15.36
CA PHE A 16 -10.84 -14.57 -16.13
C PHE A 16 -11.97 -14.17 -17.07
N GLY A 17 -12.62 -13.01 -16.87
CA GLY A 17 -13.70 -12.53 -17.74
C GLY A 17 -13.22 -12.02 -19.10
N GLY A 18 -12.06 -11.35 -19.14
CA GLY A 18 -11.54 -10.69 -20.36
C GLY A 18 -10.83 -11.63 -21.36
N TRP A 19 -10.41 -12.83 -20.94
CA TRP A 19 -9.54 -13.66 -21.79
C TRP A 19 -10.26 -14.46 -22.89
N VAL A 20 -11.60 -14.45 -22.92
CA VAL A 20 -12.37 -15.32 -23.83
C VAL A 20 -12.69 -14.68 -25.19
N ILE A 21 -12.62 -13.35 -25.36
CA ILE A 21 -13.20 -12.71 -26.57
C ILE A 21 -12.16 -12.35 -27.65
N ALA A 22 -10.86 -12.31 -27.32
CA ALA A 22 -9.85 -11.72 -28.23
C ALA A 22 -9.30 -12.64 -29.35
N LYS A 23 -9.72 -13.91 -29.49
CA LYS A 23 -9.21 -14.79 -30.55
C LYS A 23 -10.31 -15.38 -31.42
N GLY A 24 -10.70 -14.67 -32.48
CA GLY A 24 -11.11 -15.37 -33.71
C GLY A 24 -12.24 -14.81 -34.59
N ARG A 25 -12.71 -13.56 -34.46
CA ARG A 25 -13.70 -13.04 -35.43
C ARG A 25 -13.03 -12.41 -36.66
N GLN A 26 -13.18 -13.07 -37.80
CA GLN A 26 -12.96 -12.51 -39.14
C GLN A 26 -13.85 -11.27 -39.36
N PRO A 27 -13.45 -10.32 -40.23
CA PRO A 27 -14.17 -9.07 -40.44
C PRO A 27 -15.41 -9.31 -41.31
N ALA A 28 -16.52 -9.67 -40.69
CA ALA A 28 -17.85 -9.43 -41.25
C ALA A 28 -18.41 -8.17 -40.59
N PRO A 29 -19.08 -7.27 -41.33
CA PRO A 29 -19.70 -6.10 -40.71
C PRO A 29 -20.70 -6.58 -39.65
N PRO A 30 -20.62 -6.07 -38.42
CA PRO A 30 -21.45 -6.56 -37.33
C PRO A 30 -22.91 -6.32 -37.66
N ALA A 31 -23.73 -7.35 -37.47
CA ALA A 31 -25.16 -7.20 -37.63
C ALA A 31 -25.70 -6.23 -36.54
N PRO A 32 -26.83 -5.53 -36.76
CA PRO A 32 -27.32 -4.53 -35.81
C PRO A 32 -27.53 -5.06 -34.37
N PHE A 33 -27.81 -6.35 -34.20
CA PHE A 33 -27.90 -6.99 -32.88
C PHE A 33 -26.55 -7.13 -32.15
N GLU A 34 -25.43 -7.19 -32.89
CA GLU A 34 -24.08 -7.24 -32.31
C GLU A 34 -23.62 -5.86 -31.81
N VAL A 35 -24.17 -4.76 -32.36
CA VAL A 35 -23.87 -3.40 -31.87
C VAL A 35 -24.52 -3.12 -30.51
N ASP A 36 -25.73 -3.63 -30.28
CA ASP A 36 -26.42 -3.50 -28.99
C ASP A 36 -25.74 -4.33 -27.89
N GLU A 37 -25.23 -5.52 -28.24
CA GLU A 37 -24.42 -6.35 -27.33
C GLU A 37 -23.10 -5.64 -26.95
N LEU A 38 -22.40 -5.07 -27.93
CA LEU A 38 -21.18 -4.26 -27.68
C LEU A 38 -21.45 -3.03 -26.81
N LEU A 39 -22.62 -2.40 -26.92
CA LEU A 39 -23.00 -1.27 -26.08
C LEU A 39 -23.25 -1.71 -24.63
N ALA A 40 -23.93 -2.83 -24.43
CA ALA A 40 -24.14 -3.40 -23.10
C ALA A 40 -22.81 -3.77 -22.43
N ASP A 41 -21.88 -4.35 -23.20
CA ASP A 41 -20.53 -4.67 -22.73
C ASP A 41 -19.74 -3.39 -22.38
N ALA A 42 -19.81 -2.36 -23.22
CA ALA A 42 -19.18 -1.06 -22.94
C ALA A 42 -19.67 -0.43 -21.63
N ASP A 43 -20.98 -0.47 -21.37
CA ASP A 43 -21.56 0.07 -20.15
C ASP A 43 -21.16 -0.78 -18.93
N ALA A 44 -21.07 -2.10 -19.06
CA ALA A 44 -20.59 -2.98 -18.00
C ALA A 44 -19.12 -2.72 -17.64
N VAL A 45 -18.25 -2.57 -18.65
CA VAL A 45 -16.81 -2.26 -18.49
C VAL A 45 -16.65 -0.86 -17.87
N ARG A 46 -17.39 0.15 -18.35
CA ARG A 46 -17.37 1.50 -17.76
C ARG A 46 -17.81 1.49 -16.30
N ALA A 47 -18.86 0.74 -15.96
CA ALA A 47 -19.32 0.60 -14.58
C ALA A 47 -18.27 -0.11 -13.71
N ALA A 48 -17.55 -1.10 -14.24
CA ALA A 48 -16.45 -1.76 -13.54
C ALA A 48 -15.27 -0.81 -13.31
N ALA A 49 -14.86 -0.05 -14.33
CA ALA A 49 -13.82 0.97 -14.21
C ALA A 49 -14.16 2.02 -13.16
N GLY A 50 -15.42 2.51 -13.13
CA GLY A 50 -15.89 3.45 -12.12
C GLY A 50 -15.78 2.89 -10.69
N ARG A 51 -16.14 1.60 -10.48
CA ARG A 51 -15.97 0.94 -9.17
C ARG A 51 -14.50 0.75 -8.80
N ALA A 52 -13.64 0.45 -9.77
CA ALA A 52 -12.22 0.25 -9.53
C ALA A 52 -11.51 1.55 -9.12
N VAL A 53 -11.88 2.69 -9.73
CA VAL A 53 -11.36 4.01 -9.32
C VAL A 53 -11.74 4.31 -7.87
N VAL A 54 -13.00 4.13 -7.48
CA VAL A 54 -13.44 4.35 -6.09
C VAL A 54 -12.68 3.44 -5.13
N ALA A 55 -12.48 2.16 -5.48
CA ALA A 55 -11.72 1.23 -4.66
C ALA A 55 -10.23 1.60 -4.55
N ALA A 56 -9.63 2.15 -5.61
CA ALA A 56 -8.27 2.64 -5.60
C ALA A 56 -8.11 3.87 -4.70
N ASP A 57 -9.05 4.81 -4.76
CA ASP A 57 -9.08 5.99 -3.88
C ASP A 57 -9.23 5.57 -2.41
N GLU A 58 -10.16 4.66 -2.09
CA GLU A 58 -10.32 4.12 -0.73
C GLU A 58 -9.06 3.38 -0.24
N ALA A 59 -8.37 2.67 -1.12
CA ALA A 59 -7.12 1.99 -0.78
C ALA A 59 -5.98 2.98 -0.53
N ARG A 60 -5.93 4.07 -1.30
CA ARG A 60 -5.00 5.18 -1.11
C ARG A 60 -5.22 5.87 0.24
N ASP A 61 -6.46 6.21 0.58
CA ASP A 61 -6.79 6.84 1.88
C ASP A 61 -6.36 5.96 3.06
N ARG A 62 -6.55 4.64 2.93
CA ARG A 62 -6.04 3.67 3.92
C ARG A 62 -4.52 3.65 4.00
N ALA A 63 -3.82 3.71 2.87
CA ALA A 63 -2.36 3.75 2.85
C ALA A 63 -1.83 5.03 3.50
N GLU A 64 -2.42 6.19 3.21
CA GLU A 64 -2.07 7.47 3.83
C GLU A 64 -2.29 7.43 5.35
N SER A 65 -3.40 6.85 5.79
CA SER A 65 -3.68 6.66 7.23
C SER A 65 -2.66 5.74 7.92
N ALA A 66 -2.26 4.65 7.26
CA ALA A 66 -1.25 3.73 7.77
C ALA A 66 0.14 4.39 7.85
N GLU A 67 0.50 5.19 6.85
CA GLU A 67 1.73 6.00 6.87
C GLU A 67 1.77 6.95 8.06
N GLN A 68 0.66 7.65 8.32
CA GLN A 68 0.55 8.53 9.49
C GLN A 68 0.73 7.75 10.79
N ALA A 69 0.05 6.61 10.95
CA ALA A 69 0.18 5.76 12.13
C ALA A 69 1.63 5.27 12.34
N SER A 70 2.32 4.87 11.26
CA SER A 70 3.72 4.46 11.33
C SER A 70 4.66 5.61 11.71
N SER A 71 4.38 6.82 11.24
CA SER A 71 5.14 8.03 11.60
C SER A 71 4.94 8.40 13.07
N GLU A 72 3.73 8.25 13.60
CA GLU A 72 3.43 8.47 15.02
C GLU A 72 4.09 7.41 15.90
N ALA A 73 4.12 6.14 15.46
CA ALA A 73 4.82 5.06 16.15
C ALA A 73 6.35 5.30 16.15
N GLU A 74 6.90 5.78 15.05
CA GLU A 74 8.33 6.16 14.96
C GLU A 74 8.66 7.27 15.96
N GLN A 75 7.84 8.32 16.02
CA GLN A 75 8.04 9.42 16.96
C GLN A 75 8.01 8.92 18.41
N ARG A 76 7.08 8.03 18.76
CA ARG A 76 7.01 7.41 20.09
C ARG A 76 8.23 6.55 20.39
N TYR A 77 8.68 5.75 19.42
CA TYR A 77 9.91 4.96 19.56
C TYR A 77 11.14 5.86 19.78
N LEU A 78 11.31 6.91 18.98
CA LEU A 78 12.40 7.86 19.15
C LEU A 78 12.32 8.56 20.50
N ALA A 79 11.14 9.04 20.91
CA ALA A 79 10.93 9.66 22.22
C ALA A 79 11.32 8.71 23.36
N SER A 80 10.92 7.44 23.30
CA SER A 80 11.31 6.44 24.30
C SER A 80 12.83 6.24 24.37
N GLN A 81 13.52 6.24 23.22
CA GLN A 81 14.98 6.17 23.20
C GLN A 81 15.64 7.41 23.80
N TRP A 82 15.07 8.60 23.58
CA TRP A 82 15.58 9.83 24.16
C TRP A 82 15.37 9.87 25.68
N GLU A 83 14.19 9.48 26.17
CA GLU A 83 13.89 9.39 27.61
C GLU A 83 14.83 8.41 28.30
N THR A 84 15.03 7.20 27.76
CA THR A 84 15.99 6.22 28.30
C THR A 84 17.44 6.73 28.28
N ARG A 85 17.80 7.60 27.32
CA ARG A 85 19.16 8.19 27.28
C ARG A 85 19.32 9.36 28.24
N ALA A 86 18.25 10.08 28.56
CA ALA A 86 18.25 11.36 29.26
C ALA A 86 17.83 11.26 30.74
N GLU A 87 17.62 10.07 31.28
CA GLU A 87 17.36 9.93 32.72
C GLU A 87 18.49 10.57 33.54
N PRO A 88 18.18 11.54 34.43
CA PRO A 88 19.18 12.36 35.10
C PRO A 88 20.06 11.58 36.09
N GLU A 89 19.57 10.45 36.62
CA GLU A 89 20.38 9.54 37.43
C GLU A 89 21.45 8.83 36.57
N ASP A 90 21.16 8.56 35.30
CA ASP A 90 22.04 7.87 34.35
C ASP A 90 23.16 8.79 33.85
N GLU A 91 22.92 10.10 33.70
CA GLU A 91 23.95 11.09 33.34
C GLU A 91 24.95 11.30 34.48
N ALA A 92 24.48 11.44 35.72
CA ALA A 92 25.35 11.57 36.90
C ALA A 92 26.17 10.29 37.14
N ASN A 93 25.54 9.11 37.02
CA ASN A 93 26.24 7.83 37.13
C ASN A 93 27.24 7.62 35.99
N ARG A 94 26.92 7.97 34.74
CA ARG A 94 27.89 7.95 33.62
C ARG A 94 29.09 8.84 33.86
N LEU A 95 28.89 10.05 34.39
CA LEU A 95 29.98 10.97 34.71
C LEU A 95 30.88 10.41 35.83
N VAL A 96 30.29 9.81 36.86
CA VAL A 96 31.02 9.13 37.94
C VAL A 96 31.81 7.94 37.41
N GLN A 97 31.20 7.10 36.57
CA GLN A 97 31.88 5.94 35.95
C GLN A 97 33.03 6.38 35.04
N LYS A 98 32.84 7.43 34.24
CA LYS A 98 33.88 8.00 33.38
C LYS A 98 35.05 8.56 34.20
N ALA A 99 34.76 9.29 35.27
CA ALA A 99 35.78 9.84 36.17
C ALA A 99 36.54 8.72 36.93
N ALA A 100 35.83 7.69 37.38
CA ALA A 100 36.43 6.54 38.07
C ALA A 100 37.34 5.73 37.14
N LEU A 101 36.94 5.52 35.88
CA LEU A 101 37.77 4.85 34.87
C LEU A 101 39.03 5.67 34.51
N ASP A 102 38.89 6.98 34.36
CA ASP A 102 40.02 7.89 34.09
C ASP A 102 41.02 7.90 35.27
N ALA A 103 40.53 7.92 36.51
CA ALA A 103 41.36 7.79 37.71
C ALA A 103 42.07 6.42 37.80
N TYR A 104 41.41 5.34 37.42
CA TYR A 104 42.05 4.02 37.33
C TYR A 104 43.16 3.98 36.27
N GLN A 105 42.92 4.55 35.07
CA GLN A 105 43.92 4.59 34.00
C GLN A 105 45.17 5.41 34.39
N ARG A 106 45.00 6.45 35.20
CA ARG A 106 46.12 7.22 35.78
C ARG A 106 46.84 6.49 36.94
N GLY A 107 46.28 5.39 37.44
CA GLY A 107 46.80 4.67 38.60
C GLY A 107 46.41 5.29 39.94
N ASP A 108 45.52 6.30 39.95
CA ASP A 108 45.02 6.98 41.15
C ASP A 108 44.00 6.12 41.92
N LEU A 109 43.49 5.05 41.28
CA LEU A 109 42.46 4.18 41.81
C LEU A 109 42.87 2.71 41.63
N SER A 110 42.66 1.87 42.64
CA SER A 110 42.86 0.42 42.52
C SER A 110 41.65 -0.27 41.88
N VAL A 111 41.86 -1.45 41.28
CA VAL A 111 40.78 -2.26 40.70
C VAL A 111 39.66 -2.55 41.72
N THR A 112 40.01 -2.80 42.98
CA THR A 112 39.03 -3.06 44.05
C THR A 112 38.19 -1.82 44.37
N GLN A 113 38.78 -0.63 44.36
CA GLN A 113 38.05 0.62 44.55
C GLN A 113 37.15 0.93 43.35
N LEU A 114 37.60 0.60 42.13
CA LEU A 114 36.79 0.77 40.92
C LEU A 114 35.56 -0.14 40.96
N ASN A 115 35.74 -1.42 41.33
CA ASN A 115 34.63 -2.35 41.49
C ASN A 115 33.63 -1.92 42.56
N ASN A 116 34.11 -1.43 43.73
CA ASN A 116 33.22 -0.91 44.76
C ASN A 116 32.41 0.32 44.28
N ILE A 117 33.02 1.20 43.47
CA ILE A 117 32.31 2.34 42.88
C ILE A 117 31.25 1.85 41.88
N TRP A 118 31.55 0.83 41.07
CA TRP A 118 30.57 0.23 40.15
C TRP A 118 29.44 -0.51 40.87
N GLU A 119 29.71 -1.18 41.98
CA GLU A 119 28.68 -1.81 42.82
C GLU A 119 27.79 -0.77 43.52
N GLN A 120 28.34 0.37 43.95
CA GLN A 120 27.61 1.44 44.65
C GLN A 120 26.87 2.41 43.74
N SER A 121 27.38 2.65 42.52
CA SER A 121 26.69 3.50 41.52
C SER A 121 25.52 2.79 40.85
N GLY A 122 25.33 1.50 41.14
CA GLY A 122 24.36 0.63 40.49
C GLY A 122 24.81 0.31 39.06
N ALA A 123 24.84 -0.97 38.70
CA ALA A 123 24.71 -1.29 37.28
C ALA A 123 23.34 -0.73 36.86
N PRO A 124 23.24 0.09 35.80
CA PRO A 124 21.95 0.62 35.40
C PRO A 124 21.06 -0.59 35.14
N GLU A 125 20.05 -0.77 35.99
CA GLU A 125 18.94 -1.66 35.72
C GLU A 125 18.11 -0.94 34.66
N TRP A 126 18.67 -0.85 33.45
CA TRP A 126 17.94 -0.46 32.26
C TRP A 126 16.78 -1.44 32.20
N GLU A 127 15.57 -0.98 32.44
CA GLU A 127 14.37 -1.70 32.01
C GLU A 127 14.06 -1.22 30.58
N PRO A 128 14.65 -1.83 29.53
CA PRO A 128 14.36 -1.47 28.14
C PRO A 128 12.92 -1.80 27.73
N LYS A 129 12.07 -2.29 28.64
CA LYS A 129 10.68 -2.70 28.38
C LYS A 129 9.89 -1.63 27.62
N ASN A 130 10.10 -0.35 27.91
CA ASN A 130 9.40 0.74 27.22
C ASN A 130 9.90 0.95 25.78
N VAL A 131 11.22 0.80 25.55
CA VAL A 131 11.83 0.91 24.22
C VAL A 131 11.53 -0.31 23.36
N ASP A 132 11.56 -1.51 23.95
CA ASP A 132 11.26 -2.77 23.26
C ASP A 132 9.78 -2.83 22.85
N ALA A 133 8.86 -2.39 23.71
CA ALA A 133 7.44 -2.30 23.37
C ALA A 133 7.17 -1.26 22.28
N ALA A 134 7.79 -0.07 22.37
CA ALA A 134 7.65 0.96 21.34
C ALA A 134 8.26 0.54 20.01
N ARG A 135 9.36 -0.24 20.04
CA ARG A 135 9.96 -0.84 18.85
C ARG A 135 9.03 -1.88 18.22
N GLU A 136 8.45 -2.77 19.01
CA GLU A 136 7.52 -3.78 18.49
C GLU A 136 6.30 -3.11 17.84
N GLU A 137 5.79 -2.04 18.43
CA GLU A 137 4.69 -1.25 17.86
C GLU A 137 5.09 -0.58 16.54
N TYR A 138 6.29 0.01 16.46
CA TYR A 138 6.82 0.59 15.24
C TYR A 138 7.02 -0.46 14.13
N ASP A 139 7.64 -1.59 14.46
CA ASP A 139 7.88 -2.68 13.50
C ASP A 139 6.54 -3.25 12.96
N ARG A 140 5.53 -3.35 13.82
CA ARG A 140 4.17 -3.75 13.41
C ARG A 140 3.54 -2.73 12.48
N ALA A 141 3.61 -1.44 12.82
CA ALA A 141 3.07 -0.36 12.00
C ALA A 141 3.77 -0.29 10.63
N LEU A 142 5.09 -0.50 10.57
CA LEU A 142 5.83 -0.59 9.31
C LEU A 142 5.36 -1.75 8.42
N ALA A 143 5.16 -2.93 9.01
CA ALA A 143 4.68 -4.10 8.28
C ALA A 143 3.27 -3.88 7.72
N GLU A 144 2.39 -3.28 8.51
CA GLU A 144 1.03 -2.91 8.09
C GLU A 144 1.05 -1.88 6.96
N THR A 145 1.83 -0.81 7.08
CA THR A 145 1.98 0.20 6.03
C THR A 145 2.50 -0.40 4.73
N ALA A 146 3.47 -1.32 4.78
CA ALA A 146 3.99 -2.00 3.60
C ALA A 146 2.89 -2.83 2.90
N GLN A 147 2.07 -3.56 3.68
CA GLN A 147 0.96 -4.33 3.14
C GLN A 147 -0.09 -3.42 2.51
N VAL A 148 -0.54 -2.38 3.21
CA VAL A 148 -1.61 -1.49 2.73
C VAL A 148 -1.16 -0.70 1.49
N ARG A 149 0.11 -0.26 1.43
CA ARG A 149 0.67 0.35 0.21
C ARG A 149 0.65 -0.60 -0.98
N HIS A 150 0.97 -1.88 -0.77
CA HIS A 150 0.90 -2.86 -1.83
C HIS A 150 -0.54 -3.05 -2.34
N GLU A 151 -1.51 -3.12 -1.43
CA GLU A 151 -2.94 -3.19 -1.77
C GLU A 151 -3.39 -1.96 -2.57
N ALA A 152 -2.98 -0.75 -2.16
CA ALA A 152 -3.28 0.49 -2.86
C ALA A 152 -2.70 0.50 -4.28
N HIS A 153 -1.45 0.06 -4.44
CA HIS A 153 -0.82 -0.05 -5.75
C HIS A 153 -1.55 -1.03 -6.66
N VAL A 154 -1.95 -2.20 -6.15
CA VAL A 154 -2.70 -3.18 -6.94
C VAL A 154 -4.06 -2.63 -7.37
N ALA A 155 -4.76 -1.91 -6.48
CA ALA A 155 -6.04 -1.29 -6.80
C ALA A 155 -5.91 -0.18 -7.86
N GLU A 156 -4.86 0.64 -7.78
CA GLU A 156 -4.53 1.67 -8.77
C GLU A 156 -4.26 1.06 -10.15
N VAL A 157 -3.41 0.03 -10.21
CA VAL A 157 -3.12 -0.67 -11.47
C VAL A 157 -4.38 -1.32 -12.06
N ALA A 158 -5.24 -1.91 -11.22
CA ALA A 158 -6.51 -2.47 -11.68
C ALA A 158 -7.45 -1.40 -12.25
N ALA A 159 -7.52 -0.22 -11.62
CA ALA A 159 -8.29 0.91 -12.13
C ALA A 159 -7.75 1.43 -13.47
N GLU A 160 -6.42 1.51 -13.62
CA GLU A 160 -5.78 1.91 -14.88
C GLU A 160 -6.06 0.92 -16.01
N VAL A 161 -5.94 -0.38 -15.75
CA VAL A 161 -6.23 -1.43 -16.73
C VAL A 161 -7.69 -1.35 -17.18
N LEU A 162 -8.65 -1.24 -16.26
CA LEU A 162 -10.07 -1.12 -16.60
C LEU A 162 -10.41 0.18 -17.33
N ALA A 163 -9.69 1.26 -17.05
CA ALA A 163 -9.83 2.52 -17.79
C ALA A 163 -9.36 2.36 -19.24
N GLU A 164 -8.26 1.64 -19.47
CA GLU A 164 -7.79 1.34 -20.83
C GLU A 164 -8.74 0.38 -21.57
N GLU A 165 -9.23 -0.66 -20.90
CA GLU A 165 -10.26 -1.54 -21.47
C GLU A 165 -11.51 -0.77 -21.87
N THR A 166 -11.95 0.19 -21.04
CA THR A 166 -13.08 1.07 -21.37
C THR A 166 -12.81 1.83 -22.66
N ARG A 167 -11.59 2.39 -22.85
CA ARG A 167 -11.23 3.12 -24.08
C ARG A 167 -11.25 2.21 -25.32
N ILE A 168 -10.76 0.98 -25.19
CA ILE A 168 -10.75 0.00 -26.28
C ILE A 168 -12.19 -0.34 -26.67
N VAL A 169 -13.04 -0.70 -25.72
CA VAL A 169 -14.43 -1.07 -26.01
C VAL A 169 -15.23 0.11 -26.58
N GLU A 170 -15.02 1.32 -26.07
CA GLU A 170 -15.64 2.53 -26.64
C GLU A 170 -15.17 2.82 -28.08
N HIS A 171 -13.92 2.53 -28.39
CA HIS A 171 -13.38 2.62 -29.74
C HIS A 171 -14.05 1.57 -30.66
N ASP A 172 -14.18 0.33 -30.21
CA ASP A 172 -14.81 -0.75 -30.98
C ASP A 172 -16.29 -0.47 -31.26
N VAL A 173 -17.04 0.00 -30.25
CA VAL A 173 -18.41 0.49 -30.43
C VAL A 173 -18.49 1.60 -31.47
N ARG A 174 -17.53 2.55 -31.45
CA ARG A 174 -17.49 3.65 -32.42
C ARG A 174 -17.23 3.14 -33.83
N MET A 175 -16.32 2.19 -34.01
CA MET A 175 -16.03 1.58 -35.32
C MET A 175 -17.22 0.78 -35.83
N ALA A 176 -17.82 -0.07 -35.01
CA ALA A 176 -19.01 -0.85 -35.37
C ALA A 176 -20.17 0.06 -35.82
N ARG A 177 -20.40 1.19 -35.13
CA ARG A 177 -21.40 2.19 -35.53
C ARG A 177 -21.08 2.86 -36.87
N GLN A 178 -19.81 3.09 -37.18
CA GLN A 178 -19.40 3.67 -38.46
C GLN A 178 -19.60 2.69 -39.61
N GLU A 179 -19.29 1.41 -39.40
CA GLU A 179 -19.44 0.34 -40.39
C GLU A 179 -20.91 -0.02 -40.66
N ALA A 180 -21.80 0.16 -39.67
CA ALA A 180 -23.24 -0.05 -39.85
C ALA A 180 -23.94 1.05 -40.68
N ARG A 181 -23.35 2.26 -40.80
CA ARG A 181 -23.92 3.38 -41.59
C ARG A 181 -24.00 3.14 -43.12
N PRO A 182 -22.96 2.65 -43.81
CA PRO A 182 -23.00 2.48 -45.27
C PRO A 182 -24.01 1.43 -45.77
N GLY A 183 -24.42 0.47 -44.93
CA GLY A 183 -25.49 -0.48 -45.28
C GLY A 183 -26.87 0.17 -45.40
N LEU A 184 -27.15 1.22 -44.63
CA LEU A 184 -28.41 1.96 -44.65
C LEU A 184 -28.51 2.93 -45.83
N GLU A 185 -27.42 3.63 -46.17
CA GLU A 185 -27.38 4.52 -47.33
C GLU A 185 -27.49 3.75 -48.66
N GLY A 186 -26.93 2.53 -48.73
CA GLY A 186 -27.08 1.65 -49.89
C GLY A 186 -28.50 1.10 -50.07
N LEU A 187 -29.20 0.79 -48.97
CA LEU A 187 -30.61 0.34 -49.00
C LEU A 187 -31.58 1.46 -49.36
N LEU A 188 -31.35 2.69 -48.88
CA LEU A 188 -32.16 3.86 -49.23
C LEU A 188 -31.98 4.30 -50.69
N ARG A 189 -30.81 4.06 -51.29
CA ARG A 189 -30.51 4.43 -52.69
C ARG A 189 -30.92 3.37 -53.72
N ALA A 190 -31.16 2.13 -53.30
CA ALA A 190 -31.64 1.04 -54.16
C ALA A 190 -33.18 0.92 -54.19
N GLY A 191 -33.89 1.75 -53.41
CA GLY A 191 -35.35 1.79 -53.32
C GLY A 191 -36.02 2.94 -54.10
N ASP A 192 -35.25 3.78 -54.78
CA ASP A 192 -35.69 4.77 -55.78
C ASP A 192 -35.38 4.27 -57.20
#